data_AF-A0A953FLJ9-F1
#
_entry.id   AF-A0A953FLJ9-F1
#
_cell.length_a   1.000
_cell.length_b   1.000
_cell.length_c   1.000
_cell.angle_alpha   90.00
_cell.angle_beta   90.00
_cell.angle_gamma   90.00
#
_symmetry.space_group_name_H-M   'P 1'
#
loop_
_entity.id
_entity.type
_entity.pdbx_description
1 polymer ?
#
loop_
_entity_poly.entity_id
_entity_poly.type
_entity_poly.pdbx_seq_one_letter_code
_entity_poly.pdbx_strand_id
1 'polypeptide(L)'
;GYAFGGGFLFGYSTYLAAHYAIHMFKPPKNFLSILWKHHNLHHYVGDDGAFGVSSPFWDHVFGTMPPDPKRRAAERTPGLL
;
A
#
# COMPACT_ATOMS: atom_id res chain seq x y z
N GLY A 1 -2.40 -20.96 -22.24
CA GLY A 1 -0.96 -21.22 -22.34
C GLY A 1 -0.34 -21.30 -20.96
N TYR A 2 0.49 -22.31 -20.70
CA TYR A 2 1.02 -22.61 -19.36
C TYR A 2 1.84 -21.47 -18.74
N ALA A 3 2.57 -20.69 -19.54
CA ALA A 3 3.35 -19.55 -19.05
C ALA A 3 2.48 -18.47 -18.40
N PHE A 4 1.37 -18.09 -19.05
CA PHE A 4 0.43 -17.12 -18.48
C PHE A 4 -0.19 -17.63 -17.18
N GLY A 5 -0.69 -18.88 -17.18
CA GLY A 5 -1.30 -19.49 -16.00
C GLY A 5 -0.32 -19.61 -14.83
N GLY A 6 0.91 -20.08 -15.10
CA GLY A 6 1.96 -20.16 -14.09
C GLY A 6 2.36 -18.80 -13.53
N GLY A 7 2.55 -17.80 -14.41
CA GLY A 7 2.86 -16.43 -14.00
C GLY A 7 1.76 -15.80 -13.15
N PHE A 8 0.49 -15.98 -13.54
CA PHE A 8 -0.67 -15.50 -12.78
C PHE A 8 -0.72 -16.11 -11.38
N LEU A 9 -0.60 -17.44 -11.27
CA LEU A 9 -0.62 -18.14 -9.97
C LEU A 9 0.55 -17.72 -9.08
N PHE A 10 1.75 -17.59 -9.65
CA PHE A 10 2.92 -17.13 -8.92
C PHE A 10 2.75 -15.69 -8.42
N GLY A 11 2.24 -14.79 -9.25
CA GLY A 11 1.96 -13.41 -8.87
C GLY A 11 0.92 -13.32 -7.76
N TYR A 12 -0.20 -14.04 -7.89
CA TYR A 12 -1.25 -14.07 -6.88
C TYR A 12 -0.76 -14.66 -5.55
N SER A 13 0.01 -15.75 -5.59
CA SER A 13 0.62 -16.34 -4.39
C SER A 13 1.58 -15.38 -3.70
N THR A 14 2.39 -14.65 -4.49
CA THR A 14 3.31 -13.63 -3.97
C THR A 14 2.54 -12.48 -3.30
N TYR A 15 1.44 -12.02 -3.91
CA TYR A 15 0.55 -11.02 -3.33
C TYR A 15 0.01 -11.47 -1.96
N LEU A 16 -0.51 -12.71 -1.87
CA LEU A 16 -1.02 -13.27 -0.62
C LEU A 16 0.07 -13.40 0.45
N ALA A 17 1.26 -13.87 0.06
CA ALA A 17 2.38 -14.01 0.98
C ALA A 17 2.84 -12.64 1.52
N ALA A 18 2.91 -11.61 0.66
CA ALA A 18 3.24 -10.25 1.10
C ALA A 18 2.19 -9.69 2.06
N HIS A 19 0.90 -9.87 1.75
CA HIS A 19 -0.20 -9.45 2.62
C HIS A 19 -0.11 -10.09 4.01
N TYR A 20 0.08 -11.42 4.04
CA TYR A 20 0.27 -12.16 5.29
C TYR A 20 1.50 -11.67 6.06
N ALA A 21 2.63 -11.49 5.36
CA ALA A 21 3.87 -11.06 6.00
C ALA A 21 3.74 -9.67 6.63
N ILE A 22 3.02 -8.75 5.98
CA ILE A 22 2.79 -7.40 6.50
C ILE A 22 2.04 -7.43 7.83
N HIS A 23 1.04 -8.31 7.94
CA HIS A 23 0.25 -8.44 9.16
C HIS A 23 0.97 -9.17 10.30
N MET A 24 1.85 -10.12 9.97
CA MET A 24 2.42 -11.03 10.96
C MET A 24 3.83 -10.66 11.41
N PHE A 25 4.59 -9.92 10.60
CA PHE A 25 6.00 -9.63 10.86
C PHE A 25 6.29 -8.14 10.97
N LYS A 26 7.42 -7.82 11.60
CA LYS A 26 7.96 -6.45 11.64
C LYS A 26 8.43 -6.02 10.24
N PRO A 27 8.33 -4.71 9.90
CA PRO A 27 8.77 -4.21 8.61
C PRO A 27 10.27 -4.45 8.41
N PRO A 28 10.70 -4.82 7.19
CA PRO A 28 12.12 -4.98 6.88
C PRO A 28 12.83 -3.62 6.94
N LYS A 29 14.14 -3.60 7.17
CA LYS A 29 14.94 -2.36 7.25
C LYS A 29 15.41 -1.85 5.89
N ASN A 30 14.68 -2.16 4.81
CA ASN A 30 15.02 -1.79 3.44
C ASN A 30 13.82 -1.12 2.75
N PHE A 31 13.91 -0.93 1.43
CA PHE A 31 12.88 -0.25 0.65
C PHE A 31 11.50 -0.93 0.71
N LEU A 32 11.45 -2.25 0.94
CA LEU A 32 10.18 -3.00 1.05
C LEU A 32 9.34 -2.58 2.26
N SER A 33 9.92 -1.87 3.24
CA SER A 33 9.16 -1.28 4.35
C SER A 33 8.03 -0.36 3.90
N ILE A 34 8.08 0.15 2.66
CA ILE A 34 6.99 0.92 2.07
C ILE A 34 5.69 0.12 2.01
N LEU A 35 5.74 -1.20 1.76
CA LEU A 35 4.54 -2.03 1.65
C LEU A 35 3.84 -2.17 3.01
N TRP A 36 4.61 -2.28 4.10
CA TRP A 36 4.06 -2.26 5.46
C TRP A 36 3.41 -0.92 5.77
N LYS A 37 4.09 0.20 5.45
CA LYS A 37 3.55 1.54 5.71
C LYS A 37 2.26 1.79 4.92
N HIS A 38 2.26 1.42 3.64
CA HIS A 38 1.13 1.61 2.74
C HIS A 38 -0.07 0.74 3.13
N HIS A 39 0.14 -0.53 3.43
CA HIS A 39 -0.95 -1.40 3.85
C HIS A 39 -1.50 -1.04 5.24
N ASN A 40 -0.65 -0.56 6.16
CA ASN A 40 -1.15 0.00 7.42
C ASN A 40 -1.93 1.30 7.19
N LEU A 41 -1.59 2.09 6.17
CA LEU A 41 -2.38 3.26 5.78
C LEU A 41 -3.77 2.84 5.29
N HIS A 42 -3.88 1.75 4.52
CA HIS A 42 -5.18 1.17 4.15
C HIS A 42 -6.03 0.84 5.38
N HIS A 43 -5.48 0.11 6.35
CA HIS A 43 -6.21 -0.17 7.61
C HIS A 43 -6.57 1.09 8.40
N TYR A 44 -5.79 2.16 8.27
CA TYR A 44 -6.07 3.44 8.90
C TYR A 44 -7.21 4.21 8.21
N VAL A 45 -7.25 4.23 6.87
CA VAL A 45 -8.31 4.91 6.11
C VAL A 45 -9.55 4.05 5.87
N GLY A 46 -9.47 2.74 6.13
CA GLY A 46 -10.53 1.78 5.85
C GLY A 46 -10.66 1.49 4.35
N ASP A 47 -11.88 1.21 3.91
CA ASP A 47 -12.20 0.81 2.53
C ASP A 47 -12.17 1.98 1.52
N ASP A 48 -11.64 3.14 1.91
CA ASP A 48 -11.66 4.38 1.12
C ASP A 48 -10.38 4.63 0.31
N GLY A 49 -9.32 3.83 0.49
CA GLY A 49 -8.09 4.00 -0.31
C GLY A 49 -6.90 3.13 0.10
N ALA A 50 -5.76 3.40 -0.54
CA ALA A 50 -4.49 2.67 -0.37
C ALA A 50 -4.60 1.16 -0.66
N PHE A 51 -5.33 0.78 -1.70
CA PHE A 51 -5.67 -0.60 -2.00
C PHE A 51 -4.48 -1.50 -2.39
N GLY A 52 -3.38 -0.91 -2.87
CA GLY A 52 -2.25 -1.65 -3.42
C GLY A 52 -1.37 -2.35 -2.37
N VAL A 53 -1.51 -3.66 -2.18
CA VAL A 53 -0.69 -4.41 -1.21
C VAL A 53 0.75 -4.68 -1.67
N SER A 54 0.92 -5.09 -2.94
CA SER A 54 2.23 -5.44 -3.50
C SER A 54 2.99 -4.23 -4.06
N SER A 55 2.28 -3.13 -4.30
CA SER A 55 2.81 -1.84 -4.75
C SER A 55 1.72 -0.76 -4.67
N PRO A 56 2.05 0.49 -4.31
CA PRO A 56 1.12 1.63 -4.36
C PRO A 56 0.84 2.14 -5.79
N PHE A 57 1.49 1.58 -6.82
CA PHE A 57 1.43 2.10 -8.18
C PHE A 57 0.00 2.34 -8.69
N TRP A 58 -0.88 1.35 -8.53
CA TRP A 58 -2.25 1.45 -9.01
C TRP A 58 -3.08 2.48 -8.23
N ASP A 59 -2.73 2.76 -6.96
CA ASP A 59 -3.39 3.81 -6.20
C ASP A 59 -3.11 5.22 -6.75
N HIS A 60 -1.94 5.42 -7.35
CA HIS A 60 -1.64 6.66 -8.06
C HIS A 60 -2.35 6.74 -9.41
N VAL A 61 -2.40 5.63 -10.16
CA VAL A 61 -3.05 5.58 -11.48
C VAL A 61 -4.55 5.84 -11.35
N PHE A 62 -5.20 5.28 -10.34
CA PHE A 62 -6.65 5.40 -10.13
C PHE A 62 -7.05 6.48 -9.12
N GLY A 63 -6.10 7.23 -8.56
CA GLY A 63 -6.39 8.33 -7.64
C GLY A 63 -6.90 7.90 -6.27
N THR A 64 -6.57 6.68 -5.83
CA THR A 64 -6.97 6.11 -4.53
C THR A 64 -5.86 6.17 -3.48
N MET A 65 -4.75 6.86 -3.79
CA MET A 65 -3.70 7.16 -2.81
C MET A 65 -4.17 8.25 -1.83
N PRO A 66 -4.24 7.98 -0.51
CA PRO A 66 -4.62 8.99 0.46
C PRO A 66 -3.59 10.14 0.49
N PRO A 67 -4.04 11.39 0.72
CA PRO A 67 -3.13 12.51 0.91
C PRO A 67 -2.27 12.30 2.15
N ASP A 68 -0.99 12.69 2.06
CA ASP A 68 -0.04 12.61 3.18
C ASP A 68 -0.68 13.21 4.45
N PRO A 69 -0.67 12.51 5.60
CA PRO A 69 -1.17 13.04 6.86
C PRO A 69 -0.60 14.42 7.22
N LYS A 70 0.66 14.70 6.84
CA LYS A 70 1.28 16.04 7.00
C LYS A 70 0.62 17.09 6.12
N ARG A 71 0.18 16.71 4.92
CA ARG A 71 -0.56 17.60 4.01
C ARG A 71 -1.95 17.92 4.57
N ARG A 72 -2.66 16.93 5.13
CA ARG A 72 -3.94 17.17 5.84
C ARG A 72 -3.79 18.09 7.04
N ALA A 73 -2.69 17.99 7.80
CA ALA A 73 -2.41 18.88 8.92
C ALA A 73 -2.13 20.32 8.46
N ALA A 74 -1.41 20.51 7.35
CA ALA A 74 -1.17 21.82 6.76
C ALA A 74 -2.45 22.47 6.19
N GLU A 75 -3.34 21.68 5.57
CA GLU A 75 -4.63 22.15 5.06
C GLU A 75 -5.62 22.54 6.17
N ARG A 76 -5.50 21.95 7.37
CA ARG A 76 -6.33 22.29 8.55
C ARG A 76 -5.87 23.54 9.30
N THR A 77 -4.68 24.07 9.02
CA THR A 77 -4.15 25.29 9.63
C THR A 77 -3.70 26.29 8.56
N PRO A 78 -4.62 26.87 7.75
CA PRO A 78 -4.24 27.93 6.84
C PRO A 78 -3.91 29.18 7.66
N GLY A 79 -2.62 29.48 7.88
CA GLY A 79 -2.19 30.78 8.43
C GLY A 79 -1.32 30.77 9.70
N LEU A 80 -0.56 29.71 9.99
CA LEU A 80 0.50 29.74 11.02
C LEU A 80 1.89 29.59 10.39
N LEU A 81 2.24 30.57 9.56
CA LEU A 81 3.59 31.08 9.27
C LEU A 81 3.50 32.60 9.28
#